data_AF-A0A1S8B008-F1
#
_entry.id   AF-A0A1S8B008-F1
#
_cell.length_a   1.000
_cell.length_b   1.000
_cell.length_c   1.000
_cell.angle_alpha   90.00
_cell.angle_beta   90.00
_cell.angle_gamma   90.00
#
_symmetry.space_group_name_H-M   'P 1'
#
loop_
_entity.id
_entity.type
_entity.pdbx_description
1 polymer ?
#
loop_
_entity_poly.entity_id
_entity_poly.type
_entity_poly.pdbx_seq_one_letter_code
_entity_poly.pdbx_strand_id
1 'polypeptide(L)'
;MERPRPRRGAEPDPSDGDEFGLERADARPSVVTLLSRFVPAALARRAIAVSVATDREVYERDDPVEITVDFENRLPVPVELRTPRQRRWGWTIDGHLEATDERRYTPDRPATFDFRGGERKRAAVTWNGRLERTGGDRRESVVPESGEYEIRAFVATAAGTTRPADATTITIN
;
A
#
# COMPACT_ATOMS: atom_id res chain seq x y z
N MET A 1 -31.39 -23.06 -46.35
CA MET A 1 -31.69 -21.67 -45.96
C MET A 1 -31.64 -21.66 -44.44
N GLU A 2 -30.80 -20.95 -43.69
CA GLU A 2 -29.81 -19.89 -43.89
C GLU A 2 -28.66 -20.14 -42.89
N ARG A 3 -27.45 -19.65 -43.20
CA ARG A 3 -26.42 -19.34 -42.18
C ARG A 3 -26.39 -17.82 -42.03
N PRO A 4 -26.26 -17.30 -40.80
CA PRO A 4 -25.15 -16.37 -40.51
C PRO A 4 -24.57 -16.60 -39.10
N ARG A 5 -23.28 -16.95 -38.98
CA ARG A 5 -22.09 -16.11 -38.70
C ARG A 5 -21.90 -15.67 -37.22
N PRO A 6 -20.64 -15.69 -36.72
CA PRO A 6 -20.29 -15.62 -35.31
C PRO A 6 -20.12 -14.18 -34.80
N ARG A 7 -20.41 -13.94 -33.52
CA ARG A 7 -19.94 -12.77 -32.76
C ARG A 7 -19.03 -13.32 -31.66
N ARG A 8 -17.71 -13.27 -31.88
CA ARG A 8 -16.77 -12.18 -31.53
C ARG A 8 -16.57 -12.12 -30.01
N GLY A 9 -15.30 -12.25 -29.62
CA GLY A 9 -14.80 -12.57 -28.31
C GLY A 9 -15.41 -11.77 -27.16
N ALA A 10 -15.75 -12.49 -26.10
CA ALA A 10 -15.59 -11.96 -24.77
C ALA A 10 -14.08 -12.00 -24.49
N GLU A 11 -13.41 -10.87 -24.70
CA GLU A 11 -12.11 -10.62 -24.09
C GLU A 11 -12.32 -10.70 -22.57
N PRO A 12 -11.55 -11.51 -21.83
CA PRO A 12 -11.53 -11.40 -20.38
C PRO A 12 -10.91 -10.04 -20.02
N ASP A 13 -11.72 -9.24 -19.34
CA ASP A 13 -11.33 -8.04 -18.62
C ASP A 13 -10.11 -8.33 -17.71
N PRO A 14 -8.95 -7.66 -17.89
CA PRO A 14 -7.80 -7.84 -17.04
C PRO A 14 -7.79 -6.78 -15.94
N SER A 15 -8.79 -6.76 -15.07
CA SER A 15 -8.74 -6.02 -13.80
C SER A 15 -9.76 -6.56 -12.80
N ASP A 16 -9.42 -7.65 -12.13
CA ASP A 16 -9.51 -7.73 -10.67
C ASP A 16 -8.91 -9.06 -10.18
N GLY A 17 -8.03 -9.00 -9.16
CA GLY A 17 -7.64 -10.17 -8.39
C GLY A 17 -6.24 -10.76 -8.62
N ASP A 18 -5.19 -9.97 -8.39
CA ASP A 18 -3.93 -10.51 -7.85
C ASP A 18 -3.46 -9.66 -6.66
N GLU A 19 -4.35 -9.59 -5.66
CA GLU A 19 -4.10 -9.04 -4.33
C GLU A 19 -3.25 -10.03 -3.50
N PHE A 20 -1.96 -10.15 -3.84
CA PHE A 20 -0.93 -10.87 -3.07
C PHE A 20 -1.36 -12.23 -2.47
N GLY A 21 -2.10 -13.01 -3.25
CA GLY A 21 -2.40 -14.41 -3.01
C GLY A 21 -1.17 -15.26 -3.32
N LEU A 22 -0.24 -15.37 -2.36
CA LEU A 22 0.74 -16.43 -2.41
C LEU A 22 0.00 -17.76 -2.32
N GLU A 23 -0.15 -18.45 -3.45
CA GLU A 23 -0.32 -19.89 -3.48
C GLU A 23 0.65 -20.48 -2.45
N ARG A 24 0.11 -21.20 -1.47
CA ARG A 24 0.93 -22.03 -0.56
C ARG A 24 1.54 -23.14 -1.41
N ALA A 25 2.68 -22.84 -2.02
CA ALA A 25 3.56 -23.89 -2.51
C ALA A 25 4.17 -24.57 -1.28
N ASP A 26 3.70 -25.79 -1.00
CA ASP A 26 4.41 -26.80 -0.22
C ASP A 26 5.81 -27.01 -0.81
N ALA A 27 6.75 -26.15 -0.44
CA ALA A 27 8.14 -26.20 -0.86
C ALA A 27 9.02 -26.14 0.38
N ARG A 28 9.85 -27.18 0.52
CA ARG A 28 10.88 -27.34 1.56
C ARG A 28 11.60 -25.99 1.79
N PRO A 29 11.86 -25.58 3.06
CA PRO A 29 12.38 -24.25 3.36
C PRO A 29 13.68 -24.02 2.60
N SER A 30 13.64 -23.10 1.64
CA SER A 30 14.81 -22.73 0.84
C SER A 30 15.84 -22.07 1.75
N VAL A 31 17.13 -22.31 1.48
CA VAL A 31 18.27 -21.71 2.21
C VAL A 31 18.14 -20.18 2.32
N VAL A 32 17.47 -19.56 1.35
CA VAL A 32 17.14 -18.13 1.29
C VAL A 32 16.22 -17.69 2.44
N THR A 33 15.28 -18.53 2.88
CA THR A 33 14.37 -18.26 4.00
C THR A 33 15.07 -18.36 5.36
N LEU A 34 16.21 -19.06 5.44
CA LEU A 34 17.00 -19.11 6.67
C LEU A 34 17.81 -17.83 6.86
N LEU A 35 18.29 -17.20 5.78
CA LEU A 35 19.12 -15.99 5.85
C LEU A 35 18.34 -14.74 6.31
N SER A 36 17.05 -14.62 5.96
CA SER A 36 16.22 -13.50 6.43
C SER A 36 16.14 -13.41 7.95
N ARG A 37 16.17 -14.56 8.65
CA ARG A 37 16.09 -14.64 10.12
C ARG A 37 17.32 -14.10 10.86
N PHE A 38 18.46 -13.92 10.18
CA PHE A 38 19.68 -13.43 10.81
C PHE A 38 19.80 -11.91 10.78
N VAL A 39 18.93 -11.20 10.03
CA VAL A 39 18.94 -9.73 10.01
C VAL A 39 18.19 -9.21 11.24
N PRO A 40 18.85 -8.45 12.15
CA PRO A 40 18.16 -7.87 13.30
C PRO A 40 16.99 -6.99 12.86
N ALA A 41 15.86 -7.04 13.57
CA ALA A 41 14.63 -6.34 13.18
C ALA A 41 14.83 -4.82 12.98
N ALA A 42 15.71 -4.19 13.77
CA ALA A 42 16.06 -2.78 13.59
C ALA A 42 16.80 -2.52 12.27
N LEU A 43 17.69 -3.43 11.86
CA LEU A 43 18.41 -3.34 10.59
C LEU A 43 17.48 -3.63 9.41
N ALA A 44 16.63 -4.65 9.51
CA ALA A 44 15.61 -4.95 8.50
C ALA A 44 14.72 -3.72 8.23
N ARG A 45 14.28 -3.03 9.28
CA ARG A 45 13.49 -1.79 9.14
C ARG A 45 14.28 -0.68 8.44
N ARG A 46 15.54 -0.45 8.83
CA ARG A 46 16.39 0.58 8.19
C ARG A 46 16.78 0.22 6.75
N ALA A 47 16.79 -1.05 6.39
CA ALA A 47 17.11 -1.52 5.05
C ALA A 47 16.02 -1.18 4.05
N ILE A 48 14.75 -1.19 4.47
CA ILE A 48 13.62 -0.87 3.60
C ILE A 48 13.55 0.63 3.36
N ALA A 49 13.77 1.03 2.11
CA ALA A 49 13.42 2.35 1.63
C ALA A 49 11.95 2.35 1.17
N VAL A 50 11.25 3.45 1.45
CA VAL A 50 9.92 3.72 0.94
C VAL A 50 10.06 4.97 0.06
N SER A 51 9.33 5.02 -1.04
CA SER A 51 9.20 6.22 -1.86
C SER A 51 7.74 6.38 -2.26
N VAL A 52 7.20 7.59 -2.10
CA VAL A 52 5.81 7.91 -2.50
C VAL A 52 5.81 9.00 -3.56
N ALA A 53 5.01 8.81 -4.60
CA ALA A 53 4.83 9.77 -5.67
C ALA A 53 3.36 9.83 -6.07
N THR A 54 2.99 10.95 -6.67
CA THR A 54 1.66 11.18 -7.24
C THR A 54 1.74 11.40 -8.75
N ASP A 55 0.63 11.25 -9.47
CA ASP A 55 0.56 11.53 -10.91
C ASP A 55 0.78 13.00 -11.25
N ARG A 56 0.41 13.91 -10.34
CA ARG A 56 0.52 15.37 -10.46
C ARG A 56 0.91 15.98 -9.11
N GLU A 57 1.28 17.25 -9.13
CA GLU A 57 1.56 18.05 -7.91
C GLU A 57 0.38 18.96 -7.52
N VAL A 58 -0.49 19.28 -8.49
CA VAL A 58 -1.63 20.18 -8.32
C VAL A 58 -2.90 19.53 -8.88
N TYR A 59 -3.97 19.59 -8.10
CA TYR A 59 -5.27 18.97 -8.36
C TYR A 59 -6.40 19.97 -8.11
N GLU A 60 -7.51 19.81 -8.80
CA GLU A 60 -8.74 20.51 -8.44
C GLU A 60 -9.46 19.75 -7.32
N ARG A 61 -10.35 20.41 -6.58
CA ARG A 61 -11.23 19.72 -5.63
C ARG A 61 -12.01 18.58 -6.31
N ASP A 62 -12.11 17.45 -5.61
CA ASP A 62 -12.70 16.18 -6.09
C ASP A 62 -11.93 15.47 -7.22
N ASP A 63 -10.76 15.96 -7.63
CA ASP A 63 -9.93 15.20 -8.57
C ASP A 63 -9.39 13.91 -7.90
N PRO A 64 -9.39 12.79 -8.63
CA PRO A 64 -8.70 11.60 -8.18
C PRO A 64 -7.18 11.82 -8.19
N VAL A 65 -6.53 11.38 -7.12
CA VAL A 65 -5.08 11.41 -6.94
C VAL A 65 -4.56 9.98 -7.01
N GLU A 66 -3.73 9.67 -8.00
CA GLU A 66 -3.06 8.38 -8.10
C GLU A 66 -1.79 8.42 -7.26
N ILE A 67 -1.70 7.55 -6.26
CA ILE A 67 -0.57 7.44 -5.35
C ILE A 67 0.19 6.17 -5.68
N THR A 68 1.44 6.31 -6.10
CA THR A 68 2.38 5.21 -6.32
C THR A 68 3.34 5.10 -5.15
N VAL A 69 3.47 3.91 -4.59
CA VAL A 69 4.39 3.62 -3.49
C VAL A 69 5.35 2.52 -3.89
N ASP A 70 6.64 2.81 -3.78
CA ASP A 70 7.72 1.84 -3.97
C ASP A 70 8.34 1.47 -2.61
N PHE A 71 8.53 0.17 -2.40
CA PHE A 71 9.22 -0.42 -1.26
C PHE A 71 10.46 -1.18 -1.75
N GLU A 72 11.64 -0.82 -1.28
CA GLU A 72 12.91 -1.40 -1.73
C GLU A 72 13.71 -1.97 -0.56
N ASN A 73 14.11 -3.24 -0.64
CA ASN A 73 15.15 -3.79 0.22
C ASN A 73 16.53 -3.43 -0.33
N ARG A 74 17.20 -2.46 0.31
CA ARG A 74 18.54 -2.00 -0.10
C ARG A 74 19.66 -2.97 0.26
N LEU A 75 19.39 -4.05 0.98
CA LEU A 75 20.38 -5.07 1.30
C LEU A 75 20.43 -6.15 0.22
N PRO A 76 21.61 -6.73 -0.05
CA PRO A 76 21.74 -7.87 -0.97
C PRO A 76 21.20 -9.19 -0.37
N VAL A 77 20.73 -9.17 0.89
CA VAL A 77 20.18 -10.32 1.60
C VAL A 77 18.68 -10.13 1.86
N PRO A 78 17.89 -11.22 1.95
CA PRO A 78 16.48 -11.14 2.29
C PRO A 78 16.23 -10.50 3.66
N VAL A 79 15.09 -9.81 3.80
CA VAL A 79 14.64 -9.23 5.08
C VAL A 79 13.15 -9.50 5.30
N GLU A 80 12.76 -9.63 6.58
CA GLU A 80 11.36 -9.79 7.00
C GLU A 80 10.97 -8.69 7.97
N LEU A 81 9.86 -7.99 7.68
CA LEU A 81 9.24 -7.04 8.59
C LEU A 81 7.97 -7.64 9.18
N ARG A 82 7.91 -7.74 10.51
CA ARG A 82 6.69 -8.15 11.23
C ARG A 82 5.76 -6.97 11.40
N THR A 83 4.50 -7.14 11.02
CA THR A 83 3.43 -6.18 11.27
C THR A 83 2.50 -6.74 12.34
N PRO A 84 2.01 -5.90 13.28
CA PRO A 84 1.17 -6.37 14.38
C PRO A 84 -0.20 -6.87 13.90
N ARG A 85 -0.65 -6.40 12.73
CA ARG A 85 -1.91 -6.78 12.10
C ARG A 85 -1.68 -7.24 10.66
N GLN A 86 -2.74 -7.71 10.00
CA GLN A 86 -2.67 -8.19 8.62
C GLN A 86 -2.24 -7.11 7.61
N ARG A 87 -2.44 -5.84 7.95
CA ARG A 87 -1.99 -4.70 7.16
C ARG A 87 -0.45 -4.67 7.14
N ARG A 88 0.13 -4.81 5.94
CA ARG A 88 1.58 -4.77 5.71
C ARG A 88 2.10 -3.34 5.57
N TRP A 89 1.31 -2.46 4.96
CA TRP A 89 1.65 -1.07 4.68
C TRP A 89 0.41 -0.18 4.75
N GLY A 90 0.59 1.12 4.68
CA GLY A 90 -0.51 2.08 4.59
C GLY A 90 -0.06 3.43 4.07
N TRP A 91 -1.03 4.29 3.82
CA TRP A 91 -0.82 5.67 3.42
C TRP A 91 -1.79 6.59 4.17
N THR A 92 -1.43 7.86 4.31
CA THR A 92 -2.24 8.86 5.03
C THR A 92 -2.29 10.17 4.26
N ILE A 93 -3.42 10.90 4.39
CA ILE A 93 -3.54 12.32 4.06
C ILE A 93 -3.54 13.10 5.37
N ASP A 94 -2.55 13.97 5.61
CA ASP A 94 -2.39 14.74 6.85
C ASP A 94 -2.53 13.88 8.13
N GLY A 95 -2.01 12.65 8.08
CA GLY A 95 -2.09 11.69 9.17
C GLY A 95 -3.39 10.88 9.26
N HIS A 96 -4.40 11.16 8.44
CA HIS A 96 -5.62 10.35 8.32
C HIS A 96 -5.39 9.13 7.42
N LEU A 97 -5.48 7.93 8.01
CA LEU A 97 -5.18 6.65 7.35
C LEU A 97 -6.15 6.42 6.19
N GLU A 98 -5.63 6.21 4.98
CA GLU A 98 -6.43 6.00 3.77
C GLU A 98 -7.49 7.10 3.56
N ALA A 99 -7.12 8.34 3.86
CA ALA A 99 -8.02 9.50 3.84
C ALA A 99 -9.29 9.34 4.71
N THR A 100 -9.21 8.48 5.73
CA THR A 100 -10.30 8.16 6.66
C THR A 100 -9.85 8.47 8.09
N ASP A 101 -10.71 9.08 8.90
CA ASP A 101 -10.47 9.19 10.35
C ASP A 101 -10.92 7.94 11.15
N GLU A 102 -11.68 7.04 10.52
CA GLU A 102 -12.11 5.76 11.08
C GLU A 102 -10.93 4.81 11.28
N ARG A 103 -10.89 4.21 12.48
CA ARG A 103 -10.00 3.09 12.76
C ARG A 103 -10.53 1.83 12.08
N ARG A 104 -10.28 1.65 10.78
CA ARG A 104 -10.64 0.40 10.07
C ARG A 104 -10.14 -0.81 10.87
N TYR A 105 -11.08 -1.66 11.30
CA TYR A 105 -10.77 -2.87 12.05
C TYR A 105 -9.97 -3.82 11.16
N THR A 106 -8.67 -3.89 11.38
CA THR A 106 -7.84 -4.96 10.81
C THR A 106 -7.80 -6.07 11.85
N PRO A 107 -8.10 -7.33 11.48
CA PRO A 107 -8.01 -8.44 12.42
C PRO A 107 -6.64 -8.46 13.10
N ASP A 108 -6.63 -8.73 14.41
CA ASP A 108 -5.44 -8.72 15.25
C ASP A 108 -4.61 -10.00 15.06
N ARG A 109 -4.31 -10.29 13.80
CA ARG A 109 -3.43 -11.38 13.37
C ARG A 109 -2.18 -10.75 12.78
N PRO A 110 -0.99 -11.02 13.34
CA PRO A 110 0.26 -10.56 12.79
C PRO A 110 0.47 -11.03 11.34
N ALA A 111 1.11 -10.18 10.54
CA ALA A 111 1.58 -10.54 9.21
C ALA A 111 3.09 -10.30 9.06
N THR A 112 3.64 -10.80 7.97
CA THR A 112 5.00 -10.54 7.54
C THR A 112 4.96 -9.80 6.22
N PHE A 113 5.85 -8.82 6.07
CA PHE A 113 6.18 -8.20 4.81
C PHE A 113 7.64 -8.55 4.47
N ASP A 114 7.81 -9.53 3.59
CA ASP A 114 9.09 -10.12 3.21
C ASP A 114 9.63 -9.53 1.90
N PHE A 115 10.95 -9.44 1.82
CA PHE A 115 11.68 -9.00 0.64
C PHE A 115 12.90 -9.90 0.42
N ARG A 116 13.16 -10.31 -0.82
CA ARG A 116 14.43 -10.88 -1.26
C ARG A 116 15.51 -9.79 -1.26
N GLY A 117 16.77 -10.19 -1.39
CA GLY A 117 17.88 -9.24 -1.53
C GLY A 117 17.67 -8.35 -2.76
N GLY A 118 17.73 -7.03 -2.59
CA GLY A 118 17.50 -6.06 -3.66
C GLY A 118 16.06 -5.98 -4.19
N GLU A 119 15.09 -6.70 -3.58
CA GLU A 119 13.73 -6.72 -4.11
C GLU A 119 13.06 -5.35 -4.00
N ARG A 120 12.32 -4.99 -5.06
CA ARG A 120 11.43 -3.84 -5.11
C ARG A 120 9.99 -4.33 -5.27
N LYS A 121 9.08 -3.78 -4.47
CA LYS A 121 7.64 -4.00 -4.61
C LYS A 121 6.97 -2.64 -4.83
N ARG A 122 6.01 -2.61 -5.74
CA ARG A 122 5.22 -1.43 -6.06
C ARG A 122 3.76 -1.65 -5.69
N ALA A 123 3.14 -0.63 -5.12
CA ALA A 123 1.70 -0.55 -4.91
C ALA A 123 1.17 0.74 -5.52
N ALA A 124 -0.02 0.68 -6.09
CA ALA A 124 -0.75 1.84 -6.58
C ALA A 124 -2.11 1.89 -5.88
N VAL A 125 -2.51 3.07 -5.42
CA VAL A 125 -3.82 3.33 -4.81
C VAL A 125 -4.34 4.67 -5.31
N THR A 126 -5.65 4.76 -5.51
CA THR A 126 -6.30 6.00 -5.92
C THR A 126 -7.06 6.58 -4.74
N TRP A 127 -6.73 7.79 -4.36
CA TRP A 127 -7.58 8.59 -3.48
C TRP A 127 -8.59 9.35 -4.34
N ASN A 128 -9.88 9.27 -4.00
CA ASN A 128 -10.96 9.91 -4.76
C ASN A 128 -11.09 11.42 -4.50
N GLY A 129 -10.10 12.05 -3.86
CA GLY A 129 -10.13 13.47 -3.52
C GLY A 129 -11.08 13.84 -2.37
N ARG A 130 -11.64 12.88 -1.63
CA ARG A 130 -12.56 13.14 -0.50
C ARG A 130 -12.05 12.57 0.82
N LEU A 131 -12.31 13.28 1.90
CA LEU A 131 -11.95 12.86 3.26
C LEU A 131 -13.17 12.21 3.92
N GLU A 132 -13.03 10.96 4.38
CA GLU A 132 -14.04 10.30 5.20
C GLU A 132 -13.91 10.78 6.65
N ARG A 133 -14.95 11.45 7.15
CA ARG A 133 -15.06 11.99 8.51
C ARG A 133 -16.13 11.25 9.31
N THR A 134 -15.81 10.89 10.54
CA THR A 134 -16.73 10.23 11.47
C THR A 134 -17.22 11.28 12.47
N GLY A 135 -18.37 11.89 12.18
CA GLY A 135 -19.03 12.86 13.05
C GLY A 135 -20.29 12.26 13.68
N GLY A 136 -20.27 12.00 15.00
CA GLY A 136 -21.39 11.34 15.68
C GLY A 136 -21.62 9.90 15.20
N ASP A 137 -22.87 9.51 14.93
CA ASP A 137 -23.25 8.16 14.47
C ASP A 137 -23.19 7.97 12.94
N ARG A 138 -22.63 8.92 12.18
CA ARG A 138 -22.68 8.91 10.70
C ARG A 138 -21.29 9.13 10.09
N ARG A 139 -21.05 8.44 8.97
CA ARG A 139 -19.92 8.67 8.07
C ARG A 139 -20.28 9.77 7.09
N GLU A 140 -19.43 10.78 7.01
CA GLU A 140 -19.57 11.88 6.06
C GLU A 140 -18.38 11.90 5.11
N SER A 141 -18.65 12.09 3.82
CA SER A 141 -17.61 12.26 2.80
C SER A 141 -17.48 13.74 2.48
N VAL A 142 -16.37 14.34 2.90
CA VAL A 142 -16.15 15.79 2.85
C VAL A 142 -15.14 16.12 1.75
N VAL A 143 -15.43 17.16 0.97
CA VAL A 143 -14.48 17.71 0.00
C VAL A 143 -13.41 18.51 0.77
N PRO A 144 -12.11 18.24 0.55
CA PRO A 144 -11.03 18.99 1.19
C PRO A 144 -11.12 20.49 0.87
N GLU A 145 -10.68 21.31 1.81
CA GLU A 145 -10.47 22.74 1.55
C GLU A 145 -9.32 22.93 0.54
N SER A 146 -9.24 24.08 -0.10
CA SER A 146 -8.07 24.37 -0.93
C SER A 146 -6.84 24.56 -0.04
N GLY A 147 -5.69 24.08 -0.50
CA GLY A 147 -4.46 24.14 0.27
C GLY A 147 -3.47 23.02 -0.03
N GLU A 148 -2.46 22.96 0.82
CA GLU A 148 -1.39 21.97 0.77
C GLU A 148 -1.75 20.76 1.64
N TYR A 149 -1.55 19.55 1.10
CA TYR A 149 -1.85 18.28 1.77
C TYR A 149 -0.63 17.35 1.73
N GLU A 150 -0.28 16.75 2.87
CA GLU A 150 0.79 15.75 2.95
C GLU A 150 0.24 14.35 2.66
N ILE A 151 0.83 13.68 1.67
CA ILE A 151 0.64 12.25 1.42
C ILE A 151 1.85 11.51 1.98
N ARG A 152 1.63 10.68 3.00
CA ARG A 152 2.68 9.84 3.58
C ARG A 152 2.38 8.37 3.36
N ALA A 153 3.35 7.61 2.86
CA ALA A 153 3.29 6.16 2.77
C ALA A 153 4.25 5.50 3.77
N PHE A 154 3.89 4.33 4.31
CA PHE A 154 4.69 3.66 5.33
C PHE A 154 4.47 2.15 5.40
N VAL A 155 5.46 1.43 5.96
CA VAL A 155 5.30 0.02 6.37
C VAL A 155 4.65 -0.03 7.76
N ALA A 156 3.63 -0.87 7.93
CA ALA A 156 2.81 -0.93 9.16
C ALA A 156 3.50 -1.69 10.31
N THR A 157 4.70 -1.26 10.69
CA THR A 157 5.45 -1.80 11.85
C THR A 157 4.81 -1.41 13.18
N ALA A 158 5.19 -2.10 14.27
CA ALA A 158 4.66 -1.85 15.61
C ALA A 158 4.97 -0.41 16.11
N ALA A 159 4.04 0.13 16.91
CA ALA A 159 4.21 1.43 17.55
C ALA A 159 5.48 1.48 18.42
N GLY A 160 6.09 2.67 18.52
CA GLY A 160 7.34 2.86 19.27
C GLY A 160 8.59 2.33 18.58
N THR A 161 8.49 1.85 17.34
CA THR A 161 9.64 1.43 16.53
C THR A 161 9.87 2.34 15.34
N THR A 162 11.10 2.41 14.83
CA THR A 162 11.39 3.14 13.58
C THR A 162 10.56 2.55 12.44
N ARG A 163 9.73 3.38 11.83
CA ARG A 163 8.83 2.98 10.75
C ARG A 163 9.40 3.42 9.40
N PRO A 164 9.67 2.50 8.46
CA PRO A 164 10.00 2.87 7.07
C PRO A 164 8.84 3.67 6.49
N ALA A 165 9.12 4.88 6.00
CA ALA A 165 8.12 5.79 5.48
C ALA A 165 8.76 6.83 4.55
N ASP A 166 7.93 7.42 3.70
CA ASP A 166 8.24 8.57 2.86
C ASP A 166 7.01 9.46 2.76
N ALA A 167 7.21 10.74 2.41
CA ALA A 167 6.12 11.70 2.25
C ALA A 167 6.35 12.61 1.05
N THR A 168 5.25 12.94 0.38
CA THR A 168 5.19 13.97 -0.66
C THR A 168 4.03 14.91 -0.37
N THR A 169 3.98 16.02 -1.07
CA THR A 169 3.00 17.07 -0.89
C THR A 169 2.28 17.34 -2.20
N ILE A 170 0.98 17.60 -2.11
CA ILE A 170 0.16 18.06 -3.24
C ILE A 170 -0.58 19.34 -2.88
N THR A 171 -0.97 20.11 -3.90
CA THR A 171 -1.85 21.27 -3.75
C THR A 171 -3.23 20.96 -4.32
N ILE A 172 -4.28 21.32 -3.59
CA ILE A 172 -5.68 21.26 -4.04
C ILE A 172 -6.21 22.69 -4.20
N ASN A 173 -6.77 23.02 -5.37
CA ASN A 173 -7.36 24.33 -5.69
C ASN A 173 -8.88 24.41 -5.46
#